data_AF-A0A967SUV2-F1
#
_entry.id   AF-A0A967SUV2-F1
#
_cell.length_a   1.000
_cell.length_b   1.000
_cell.length_c   1.000
_cell.angle_alpha   90.00
_cell.angle_beta   90.00
_cell.angle_gamma   90.00
#
_symmetry.space_group_name_H-M   'P 1'
#
loop_
_entity.id
_entity.type
_entity.pdbx_description
1 polymer ?
#
loop_
_entity_poly.entity_id
_entity_poly.type
_entity_poly.pdbx_seq_one_letter_code
_entity_poly.pdbx_strand_id
1 'polypeptide(L)'
;MRVTQKIIFDNFMRDVNKNRREMAEIQSDLSSGKKVRIPSQSPVDFQSSRILEADLNKIEQFQNNISSGLRQGRLAQDTMNGVLDSLINIKNSMVQGSSDSIGEDERVNLADEVSGIRKQIVDSLNIQYGERYLFAGTNSGEKPFELAGGVVTNNSNNKPPHVVAADGVEIDISITGEEVADSPAGDMFQFIGDVEDALRNNDNQQLNNLLTDADQIINHVTDLTSKLGDNI
;
A
#
# COMPACT_ATOMS: atom_id res chain seq x y z
N MET A 1 45.91 -67.75 15.71
CA MET A 1 44.66 -67.64 14.91
C MET A 1 45.01 -67.76 13.44
N ARG A 2 44.24 -68.54 12.65
CA ARG A 2 44.49 -68.75 11.21
C ARG A 2 43.63 -67.75 10.43
N VAL A 3 44.26 -66.81 9.74
CA VAL A 3 43.55 -65.92 8.81
C VAL A 3 43.11 -66.77 7.61
N THR A 4 41.81 -66.94 7.43
CA THR A 4 41.24 -67.71 6.31
C THR A 4 41.08 -66.83 5.09
N GLN A 5 41.19 -67.42 3.89
CA GLN A 5 41.02 -66.71 2.61
C GLN A 5 39.66 -66.01 2.49
N LYS A 6 38.64 -66.55 3.18
CA LYS A 6 37.33 -65.93 3.34
C LYS A 6 37.39 -64.58 4.07
N ILE A 7 38.15 -64.47 5.17
CA ILE A 7 38.33 -63.22 5.92
C ILE A 7 39.02 -62.15 5.05
N ILE A 8 40.01 -62.56 4.24
CA ILE A 8 40.71 -61.65 3.32
C ILE A 8 39.75 -61.12 2.24
N PHE A 9 38.96 -62.00 1.65
CA PHE A 9 37.96 -61.63 0.63
C PHE A 9 36.84 -60.74 1.20
N ASP A 10 36.33 -61.07 2.39
CA ASP A 10 35.29 -60.28 3.08
C ASP A 10 35.80 -58.88 3.43
N ASN A 11 37.06 -58.74 3.86
CA ASN A 11 37.70 -57.45 4.10
C ASN A 11 37.88 -56.66 2.80
N PHE A 12 38.36 -57.30 1.73
CA PHE A 12 38.48 -56.66 0.41
C PHE A 12 37.13 -56.14 -0.10
N MET A 13 36.07 -56.94 0.01
CA MET A 13 34.72 -56.50 -0.37
C MET A 13 34.20 -55.37 0.51
N ARG A 14 34.54 -55.36 1.80
CA ARG A 14 34.22 -54.23 2.70
C ARG A 14 34.91 -52.95 2.25
N ASP A 15 36.19 -53.03 1.91
CA ASP A 15 36.99 -51.87 1.46
C ASP A 15 36.52 -51.34 0.11
N VAL A 16 36.20 -52.21 -0.85
CA VAL A 16 35.61 -51.80 -2.15
C VAL A 16 34.28 -51.09 -1.95
N ASN A 17 33.40 -51.62 -1.09
CA ASN A 17 32.12 -50.98 -0.79
C ASN A 17 32.30 -49.64 -0.05
N LYS A 18 33.31 -49.53 0.82
CA LYS A 18 33.68 -48.26 1.47
C LYS A 18 34.10 -47.21 0.44
N ASN A 19 35.04 -47.55 -0.45
CA ASN A 19 35.52 -46.64 -1.50
C ASN A 19 34.41 -46.21 -2.47
N ARG A 20 33.49 -47.13 -2.81
CA ARG A 20 32.33 -46.79 -3.65
C ARG A 20 31.39 -45.79 -2.98
N ARG A 21 31.18 -45.91 -1.66
CA ARG A 21 30.37 -44.95 -0.88
C ARG A 21 31.05 -43.59 -0.80
N GLU A 22 32.34 -43.55 -0.47
CA GLU A 22 33.12 -42.30 -0.42
C GLU A 22 33.11 -41.58 -1.78
N MET A 23 33.27 -42.32 -2.88
CA MET A 23 33.20 -41.73 -4.22
C MET A 23 31.80 -41.18 -4.54
N ALA A 24 30.73 -41.88 -4.17
CA ALA A 24 29.36 -41.40 -4.37
C ALA A 24 29.07 -40.14 -3.53
N GLU A 25 29.61 -40.06 -2.31
CA GLU A 25 29.51 -38.88 -1.44
C GLU A 25 30.23 -37.67 -2.05
N ILE A 26 31.49 -37.84 -2.49
CA ILE A 26 32.27 -36.77 -3.13
C ILE A 26 31.59 -36.28 -4.42
N GLN A 27 31.06 -37.20 -5.24
CA GLN A 27 30.31 -36.83 -6.45
C GLN A 27 29.06 -36.02 -6.11
N SER A 28 28.37 -36.38 -5.03
CA SER A 28 27.18 -35.65 -4.56
C SER A 28 27.54 -34.27 -4.02
N ASP A 29 28.63 -34.16 -3.25
CA ASP A 29 29.13 -32.88 -2.73
C ASP A 29 29.55 -31.97 -3.88
N LEU A 30 30.30 -32.48 -4.86
CA LEU A 30 30.71 -31.75 -6.06
C LEU A 30 29.51 -31.29 -6.91
N SER A 31 28.54 -32.17 -7.14
CA SER A 31 27.34 -31.84 -7.90
C SER A 31 26.46 -30.81 -7.19
N SER A 32 26.42 -30.82 -5.85
CA SER A 32 25.64 -29.88 -5.05
C SER A 32 26.34 -28.55 -4.81
N GLY A 33 27.68 -28.52 -4.93
CA GLY A 33 28.51 -27.38 -4.52
C GLY A 33 28.49 -27.08 -3.02
N LYS A 34 27.79 -27.88 -2.20
CA LYS A 34 27.66 -27.69 -0.75
C LYS A 34 28.66 -28.57 -0.02
N LYS A 35 29.41 -27.97 0.92
CA LYS A 35 30.32 -28.71 1.82
C LYS A 35 29.56 -29.61 2.81
N VAL A 36 28.35 -29.20 3.22
CA VAL A 36 27.48 -29.96 4.14
C VAL A 36 26.08 -29.97 3.55
N ARG A 37 25.58 -31.16 3.21
CA ARG A 37 24.26 -31.39 2.58
C ARG A 37 23.27 -32.06 3.52
N ILE A 38 23.75 -32.90 4.44
CA ILE A 38 22.90 -33.67 5.35
C ILE A 38 23.36 -33.50 6.80
N PRO A 39 22.44 -33.59 7.79
CA PRO A 39 22.77 -33.44 9.20
C PRO A 39 23.86 -34.39 9.69
N SER A 40 23.98 -35.60 9.09
CA SER A 40 24.95 -36.61 9.50
C SER A 40 26.39 -36.29 9.11
N GLN A 41 26.63 -35.34 8.19
CA GLN A 41 28.00 -34.92 7.80
C GLN A 41 28.61 -33.97 8.83
N SER A 42 27.83 -32.99 9.31
CA SER A 42 28.20 -32.08 10.39
C SER A 42 26.93 -31.45 10.96
N PRO A 43 26.43 -31.91 12.13
CA PRO A 43 25.19 -31.38 12.71
C PRO A 43 25.25 -29.88 12.99
N VAL A 44 26.40 -29.37 13.44
CA VAL A 44 26.60 -27.96 13.81
C VAL A 44 26.63 -27.05 12.56
N ASP A 45 27.38 -27.45 11.53
CA ASP A 45 27.44 -26.67 10.29
C ASP A 45 26.12 -26.72 9.53
N PHE A 46 25.44 -27.88 9.54
CA PHE A 46 24.11 -28.02 8.95
C PHE A 46 23.06 -27.17 9.68
N GLN A 47 23.10 -27.11 11.01
CA GLN A 47 22.20 -26.23 11.75
C GLN A 47 22.46 -24.76 11.43
N SER A 48 23.73 -24.34 11.39
CA SER A 48 24.11 -22.97 11.05
C SER A 48 23.67 -22.58 9.64
N SER A 49 23.82 -23.47 8.66
CA SER A 49 23.37 -23.21 7.28
C SER A 49 21.84 -23.09 7.19
N ARG A 50 21.09 -23.87 7.96
CA ARG A 50 19.62 -23.77 8.03
C ARG A 50 19.14 -22.47 8.68
N ILE A 51 19.84 -21.98 9.70
CA ILE A 51 19.54 -20.67 10.30
C ILE A 51 19.79 -19.57 9.26
N LEU A 52 20.93 -19.60 8.57
CA LEU A 52 21.24 -18.62 7.54
C LEU A 52 20.24 -18.67 6.36
N GLU A 53 19.83 -19.86 5.92
CA GLU A 53 18.78 -20.00 4.90
C GLU A 53 17.44 -19.39 5.39
N ALA A 54 17.08 -19.56 6.67
CA ALA A 54 15.88 -18.94 7.23
C ALA A 54 15.99 -17.41 7.28
N ASP A 55 17.15 -16.88 7.68
CA ASP A 55 17.41 -15.43 7.71
C ASP A 55 17.36 -14.82 6.31
N LEU A 56 17.93 -15.50 5.30
CA LEU A 56 17.86 -15.05 3.90
C LEU A 56 16.42 -15.01 3.39
N ASN A 57 15.64 -16.07 3.62
CA ASN A 57 14.22 -16.09 3.22
C ASN A 57 13.42 -14.96 3.88
N LYS A 58 13.75 -14.64 5.14
CA LYS A 58 13.12 -13.54 5.88
C LYS A 58 13.49 -12.18 5.28
N ILE A 59 14.75 -11.97 4.93
CA ILE A 59 15.20 -10.75 4.24
C ILE A 59 14.52 -10.62 2.87
N GLU A 60 14.42 -11.69 2.09
CA GLU A 60 13.70 -11.68 0.82
C GLU A 60 12.22 -11.32 1.00
N GLN A 61 11.58 -11.85 2.05
CA GLN A 61 10.20 -11.48 2.39
C GLN A 61 10.09 -10.00 2.74
N PHE A 62 11.01 -9.44 3.54
CA PHE A 62 11.03 -8.01 3.85
C PHE A 62 11.22 -7.14 2.60
N GLN A 63 12.11 -7.52 1.69
CA GLN A 63 12.28 -6.80 0.43
C GLN A 63 11.01 -6.84 -0.43
N ASN A 64 10.33 -7.98 -0.49
CA ASN A 64 9.06 -8.12 -1.19
C ASN A 64 7.97 -7.25 -0.56
N ASN A 65 7.87 -7.25 0.77
CA ASN A 65 6.94 -6.42 1.54
C ASN A 65 7.18 -4.92 1.26
N ILE A 66 8.42 -4.45 1.37
CA ILE A 66 8.81 -3.06 1.08
C ILE A 66 8.48 -2.71 -0.37
N SER A 67 8.85 -3.55 -1.35
CA SER A 67 8.58 -3.25 -2.76
C SER A 67 7.07 -3.22 -3.10
N SER A 68 6.26 -4.06 -2.46
CA SER A 68 4.81 -4.00 -2.56
C SER A 68 4.28 -2.72 -1.92
N GLY A 69 4.81 -2.38 -0.75
CA GLY A 69 4.41 -1.21 -0.01
C GLY A 69 4.69 0.10 -0.73
N LEU A 70 5.90 0.24 -1.29
CA LEU A 70 6.27 1.40 -2.12
C LEU A 70 5.37 1.55 -3.34
N ARG A 71 4.94 0.45 -3.97
CA ARG A 71 4.00 0.50 -5.10
C ARG A 71 2.62 0.97 -4.67
N GLN A 72 2.13 0.53 -3.52
CA GLN A 72 0.86 0.98 -2.96
C GLN A 72 0.93 2.46 -2.56
N GLY A 73 1.99 2.86 -1.86
CA GLY A 73 2.20 4.25 -1.45
C GLY A 73 2.28 5.20 -2.64
N ARG A 74 3.02 4.84 -3.71
CA ARG A 74 3.09 5.66 -4.93
C ARG A 74 1.73 5.80 -5.61
N LEU A 75 0.97 4.71 -5.72
CA LEU A 75 -0.38 4.76 -6.30
C LEU A 75 -1.31 5.64 -5.45
N ALA A 76 -1.22 5.55 -4.13
CA ALA A 76 -1.97 6.42 -3.23
C ALA A 76 -1.56 7.90 -3.42
N GLN A 77 -0.26 8.19 -3.49
CA GLN A 77 0.26 9.54 -3.71
C GLN A 77 -0.21 10.12 -5.05
N ASP A 78 -0.11 9.36 -6.14
CA ASP A 78 -0.59 9.79 -7.47
C ASP A 78 -2.10 10.07 -7.45
N THR A 79 -2.87 9.24 -6.74
CA THR A 79 -4.31 9.44 -6.57
C THR A 79 -4.62 10.70 -5.77
N MET A 80 -3.90 10.94 -4.67
CA MET A 80 -4.07 12.12 -3.82
C MET A 80 -3.69 13.41 -4.56
N ASN A 81 -2.65 13.39 -5.41
CA ASN A 81 -2.33 14.51 -6.30
C ASN A 81 -3.51 14.83 -7.25
N GLY A 82 -4.16 13.82 -7.83
CA GLY A 82 -5.35 14.02 -8.65
C GLY A 82 -6.56 14.58 -7.87
N VAL A 83 -6.71 14.18 -6.60
CA VAL A 83 -7.73 14.75 -5.70
C VAL A 83 -7.41 16.21 -5.39
N LEU A 84 -6.14 16.54 -5.13
CA LEU A 84 -5.69 17.92 -4.90
C LEU A 84 -6.00 18.82 -6.08
N ASP A 85 -5.68 18.38 -7.30
CA ASP A 85 -6.00 19.12 -8.54
C ASP A 85 -7.51 19.33 -8.69
N SER A 86 -8.30 18.32 -8.34
CA SER A 86 -9.77 18.38 -8.36
C SER A 86 -10.31 19.40 -7.37
N LEU A 87 -9.76 19.47 -6.15
CA LEU A 87 -10.13 20.46 -5.14
C LEU A 87 -9.75 21.89 -5.55
N ILE A 88 -8.59 22.06 -6.17
CA ILE A 88 -8.17 23.36 -6.74
C ILE A 88 -9.16 23.81 -7.82
N ASN A 89 -9.63 22.90 -8.67
CA ASN A 89 -10.65 23.22 -9.68
C ASN A 89 -11.98 23.63 -9.04
N ILE A 90 -12.44 22.92 -8.00
CA ILE A 90 -13.63 23.33 -7.23
C ILE A 90 -13.47 24.74 -6.67
N LYS A 91 -12.30 25.05 -6.07
CA LYS A 91 -12.00 26.39 -5.58
C LYS A 91 -12.04 27.44 -6.69
N ASN A 92 -11.53 27.14 -7.88
CA ASN A 92 -11.62 28.05 -9.04
C ASN A 92 -13.08 28.31 -9.43
N SER A 93 -13.92 27.28 -9.48
CA SER A 93 -15.36 27.41 -9.74
C SER A 93 -16.07 28.24 -8.65
N MET A 94 -15.66 28.11 -7.38
CA MET A 94 -16.18 28.95 -6.28
C MET A 94 -15.82 30.42 -6.47
N VAL A 95 -14.56 30.72 -6.79
CA VAL A 95 -14.09 32.10 -7.01
C VAL A 95 -14.81 32.73 -8.20
N GLN A 96 -15.02 31.95 -9.27
CA GLN A 96 -15.79 32.41 -10.42
C GLN A 96 -17.26 32.65 -10.05
N GLY A 97 -17.91 31.71 -9.38
CA GLY A 97 -19.32 31.81 -8.99
C GLY A 97 -19.61 32.93 -7.99
N SER A 98 -18.62 33.29 -7.16
CA SER A 98 -18.68 34.41 -6.22
C SER A 98 -18.60 35.79 -6.89
N SER A 99 -18.31 35.84 -8.19
CA SER A 99 -18.26 37.09 -8.95
C SER A 99 -19.66 37.59 -9.28
N ASP A 100 -19.92 38.87 -9.02
CA ASP A 100 -21.20 39.53 -9.35
C ASP A 100 -21.46 39.64 -10.86
N SER A 101 -20.46 39.36 -11.70
CA SER A 101 -20.58 39.38 -13.17
C SER A 101 -21.16 38.09 -13.76
N ILE A 102 -21.18 36.99 -13.00
CA ILE A 102 -21.69 35.69 -13.45
C ILE A 102 -23.21 35.65 -13.29
N GLY A 103 -23.89 35.16 -14.32
CA GLY A 103 -25.35 34.97 -14.31
C GLY A 103 -25.80 33.77 -13.48
N GLU A 104 -27.09 33.71 -13.14
CA GLU A 104 -27.69 32.58 -12.42
C GLU A 104 -27.55 31.26 -13.20
N ASP A 105 -27.85 31.26 -14.51
CA ASP A 105 -27.69 30.09 -15.37
C ASP A 105 -26.23 29.60 -15.43
N GLU A 106 -25.28 30.53 -15.40
CA GLU A 106 -23.85 30.21 -15.39
C GLU A 106 -23.41 29.60 -14.05
N ARG A 107 -23.95 30.08 -12.92
CA ARG A 107 -23.72 29.48 -11.60
C ARG A 107 -24.27 28.06 -11.51
N VAL A 108 -25.43 27.79 -12.10
CA VAL A 108 -25.97 26.42 -12.17
C VAL A 108 -25.04 25.50 -12.95
N ASN A 109 -24.47 25.97 -14.08
CA ASN A 109 -23.49 25.20 -14.84
C ASN A 109 -22.22 24.90 -14.02
N LEU A 110 -21.73 25.88 -13.23
CA LEU A 110 -20.61 25.67 -12.30
C LEU A 110 -20.95 24.64 -11.22
N ALA A 111 -22.19 24.64 -10.70
CA ALA A 111 -22.64 23.65 -9.74
C ALA A 111 -22.63 22.23 -10.34
N ASP A 112 -23.06 22.08 -11.59
CA ASP A 112 -23.01 20.81 -12.30
C ASP A 112 -21.57 20.33 -12.56
N GLU A 113 -20.65 21.26 -12.86
CA GLU A 113 -19.21 20.97 -12.94
C GLU A 113 -18.65 20.47 -11.60
N VAL A 114 -18.92 21.18 -10.50
CA VAL A 114 -18.52 20.77 -9.14
C VAL A 114 -19.09 19.39 -8.79
N SER A 115 -20.34 19.11 -9.15
CA SER A 115 -20.96 17.79 -8.95
C SER A 115 -20.26 16.68 -9.75
N GLY A 116 -19.79 16.99 -10.96
CA GLY A 116 -18.95 16.11 -11.76
C GLY A 116 -17.59 15.84 -11.10
N ILE A 117 -16.92 16.90 -10.64
CA ILE A 117 -15.63 16.79 -9.94
C ILE A 117 -15.79 15.97 -8.64
N ARG A 118 -16.87 16.16 -7.88
CA ARG A 118 -17.17 15.36 -6.69
C ARG A 118 -17.20 13.86 -7.01
N LYS A 119 -17.87 13.47 -8.09
CA LYS A 119 -17.94 12.06 -8.53
C LYS A 119 -16.54 11.53 -8.89
N GLN A 120 -15.74 12.34 -9.58
CA GLN A 120 -14.37 11.97 -9.91
C GLN A 120 -13.52 11.75 -8.64
N ILE A 121 -13.66 12.60 -7.62
CA ILE A 121 -12.96 12.43 -6.34
C ILE A 121 -13.39 11.13 -5.66
N VAL A 122 -14.69 10.83 -5.60
CA VAL A 122 -15.22 9.56 -5.06
C VAL A 122 -14.65 8.36 -5.81
N ASP A 123 -14.61 8.40 -7.14
CA ASP A 123 -14.08 7.31 -7.97
C ASP A 123 -12.57 7.12 -7.74
N SER A 124 -11.84 8.22 -7.61
CA SER A 124 -10.40 8.22 -7.34
C SER A 124 -10.09 7.60 -5.98
N LEU A 125 -10.84 7.98 -4.94
CA LEU A 125 -10.68 7.43 -3.60
C LEU A 125 -11.20 5.99 -3.44
N ASN A 126 -11.92 5.47 -4.45
CA ASN A 126 -12.32 4.07 -4.55
C ASN A 126 -11.33 3.22 -5.38
N ILE A 127 -10.10 3.69 -5.62
CA ILE A 127 -9.09 2.93 -6.37
C ILE A 127 -8.67 1.65 -5.62
N GLN A 128 -8.38 0.61 -6.40
CA GLN A 128 -7.97 -0.70 -5.92
C GLN A 128 -6.51 -1.00 -6.25
N TYR A 129 -5.84 -1.69 -5.34
CA TYR A 129 -4.57 -2.37 -5.59
C TYR A 129 -4.75 -3.87 -5.39
N GLY A 130 -4.76 -4.62 -6.50
CA GLY A 130 -5.16 -6.02 -6.49
C GLY A 130 -6.66 -6.14 -6.18
N GLU A 131 -7.01 -6.84 -5.10
CA GLU A 131 -8.40 -7.04 -4.66
C GLU A 131 -8.80 -6.13 -3.50
N ARG A 132 -7.95 -5.15 -3.16
CA ARG A 132 -8.09 -4.33 -1.95
C ARG A 132 -8.22 -2.85 -2.30
N TYR A 133 -9.17 -2.17 -1.66
CA TYR A 133 -9.29 -0.72 -1.73
C TYR A 133 -8.19 -0.04 -0.91
N LEU A 134 -7.49 0.94 -1.50
CA LEU A 134 -6.35 1.59 -0.85
C LEU A 134 -6.76 2.46 0.35
N PHE A 135 -7.85 3.20 0.21
CA PHE A 135 -8.31 4.16 1.22
C PHE A 135 -9.33 3.56 2.20
N ALA A 136 -9.62 2.26 2.16
CA ALA A 136 -10.59 1.64 3.08
C ALA A 136 -10.01 1.29 4.46
N GLY A 137 -8.72 1.56 4.70
CA GLY A 137 -8.02 1.13 5.91
C GLY A 137 -7.98 -0.40 6.00
N THR A 138 -8.29 -0.97 7.18
CA THR A 138 -8.36 -2.43 7.32
C THR A 138 -9.63 -3.05 6.72
N ASN A 139 -10.65 -2.25 6.35
CA ASN A 139 -11.87 -2.74 5.69
C ASN A 139 -11.71 -2.88 4.17
N SER A 140 -10.57 -3.44 3.74
CA SER A 140 -10.15 -3.42 2.33
C SER A 140 -11.03 -4.18 1.32
N GLY A 141 -12.05 -4.91 1.78
CA GLY A 141 -12.96 -5.70 0.94
C GLY A 141 -14.21 -4.96 0.47
N GLU A 142 -14.50 -3.79 1.04
CA GLU A 142 -15.67 -2.97 0.73
C GLU A 142 -15.25 -1.60 0.20
N LYS A 143 -16.11 -0.97 -0.61
CA LYS A 143 -15.86 0.36 -1.15
C LYS A 143 -15.78 1.37 0.00
N PRO A 144 -14.70 2.17 0.10
CA PRO A 144 -14.58 3.18 1.15
C PRO A 144 -15.62 4.29 1.00
N PHE A 145 -15.94 4.71 -0.22
CA PHE A 145 -16.87 5.81 -0.46
C PHE A 145 -18.04 5.38 -1.33
N GLU A 146 -19.26 5.65 -0.85
CA GLU A 146 -20.49 5.40 -1.60
C GLU A 146 -21.29 6.70 -1.77
N LEU A 147 -21.60 7.05 -3.02
CA LEU A 147 -22.44 8.19 -3.34
C LEU A 147 -23.90 7.72 -3.50
N ALA A 148 -24.74 8.01 -2.52
CA ALA A 148 -26.16 7.68 -2.53
C ALA A 148 -27.01 8.91 -2.18
N GLY A 149 -27.96 9.26 -3.05
CA GLY A 149 -28.89 10.38 -2.80
C GLY A 149 -28.23 11.76 -2.68
N GLY A 150 -27.03 11.95 -3.26
CA GLY A 150 -26.27 13.20 -3.17
C GLY A 150 -25.34 13.31 -1.95
N VAL A 151 -25.42 12.35 -1.03
CA VAL A 151 -24.54 12.27 0.15
C VAL A 151 -23.47 11.20 -0.11
N VAL A 152 -22.22 11.53 0.22
CA VAL A 152 -21.12 10.56 0.24
C VAL A 152 -21.05 9.96 1.64
N THR A 153 -21.20 8.64 1.72
CA THR A 153 -20.99 7.90 2.97
C THR A 153 -19.58 7.33 2.98
N ASN A 154 -18.85 7.55 4.07
CA ASN A 154 -17.54 6.98 4.30
C ASN A 154 -17.67 5.69 5.15
N ASN A 155 -17.29 4.56 4.56
CA ASN A 155 -17.25 3.24 5.20
C ASN A 155 -15.82 2.77 5.49
N SER A 156 -14.82 3.64 5.32
CA SER A 156 -13.44 3.36 5.69
C SER A 156 -13.27 3.36 7.22
N ASN A 157 -12.12 2.90 7.69
CA ASN A 157 -11.77 3.00 9.09
C ASN A 157 -10.44 3.72 9.28
N ASN A 158 -10.25 4.32 10.45
CA ASN A 158 -9.03 5.04 10.81
C ASN A 158 -7.90 4.10 11.28
N LYS A 159 -7.69 2.99 10.55
CA LYS A 159 -6.61 2.03 10.80
C LYS A 159 -5.78 1.86 9.53
N PRO A 160 -4.67 2.60 9.38
CA PRO A 160 -3.82 2.48 8.21
C PRO A 160 -3.15 1.09 8.18
N PRO A 161 -3.14 0.38 7.05
CA PRO A 161 -2.30 -0.81 6.90
C PRO A 161 -0.80 -0.49 6.99
N HIS A 162 -0.07 -1.38 7.67
CA HIS A 162 1.37 -1.29 7.88
C HIS A 162 2.14 -2.32 7.03
N VAL A 163 3.38 -2.00 6.68
CA VAL A 163 4.32 -2.92 6.04
C VAL A 163 5.48 -3.24 6.98
N VAL A 164 5.70 -4.54 7.21
CA VAL A 164 6.84 -5.02 8.00
C VAL A 164 8.10 -4.97 7.13
N ALA A 165 8.99 -4.03 7.44
CA ALA A 165 10.24 -3.78 6.73
C ALA A 165 11.44 -4.51 7.35
N ALA A 166 11.39 -4.77 8.66
CA ALA A 166 12.36 -5.57 9.39
C ALA A 166 11.73 -6.10 10.69
N ASP A 167 12.50 -6.87 11.46
CA ASP A 167 12.06 -7.31 12.79
C ASP A 167 11.75 -6.13 13.71
N GLY A 168 10.46 -5.99 14.06
CA GLY A 168 9.96 -4.90 14.90
C GLY A 168 9.93 -3.54 14.23
N VAL A 169 10.15 -3.47 12.90
CA VAL A 169 10.06 -2.23 12.13
C VAL A 169 8.86 -2.32 11.18
N GLU A 170 7.82 -1.56 11.52
CA GLU A 170 6.62 -1.38 10.70
C GLU A 170 6.61 0.03 10.13
N ILE A 171 6.26 0.15 8.86
CA ILE A 171 6.19 1.42 8.12
C ILE A 171 4.75 1.64 7.67
N ASP A 172 4.23 2.83 7.96
CA ASP A 172 2.92 3.29 7.53
C ASP A 172 3.03 3.80 6.10
N ILE A 173 2.46 3.06 5.15
CA ILE A 173 2.55 3.37 3.70
C ILE A 173 1.22 3.84 3.12
N SER A 174 0.22 4.09 3.97
CA SER A 174 -1.15 4.31 3.55
C SER A 174 -1.80 5.44 4.34
N ILE A 175 -2.85 6.00 3.74
CA ILE A 175 -3.76 6.95 4.35
C ILE A 175 -5.15 6.35 4.27
N THR A 176 -5.94 6.57 5.31
CA THR A 176 -7.33 6.10 5.36
C THR A 176 -8.27 7.13 4.75
N GLY A 177 -9.39 6.67 4.20
CA GLY A 177 -10.44 7.54 3.66
C GLY A 177 -11.01 8.47 4.73
N GLU A 178 -11.09 8.00 5.98
CA GLU A 178 -11.43 8.80 7.15
C GLU A 178 -10.48 9.99 7.32
N GLU A 179 -9.16 9.76 7.29
CA GLU A 179 -8.18 10.84 7.38
C GLU A 179 -8.28 11.81 6.19
N VAL A 180 -8.61 11.33 4.99
CA VAL A 180 -8.78 12.21 3.81
C VAL A 180 -10.06 13.04 3.89
N ALA A 181 -11.16 12.45 4.35
CA ALA A 181 -12.46 13.10 4.39
C ALA A 181 -12.61 14.04 5.60
N ASP A 182 -12.11 13.66 6.77
CA ASP A 182 -12.21 14.44 8.01
C ASP A 182 -11.06 15.46 8.07
N SER A 183 -11.39 16.72 7.76
CA SER A 183 -10.47 17.84 7.81
C SER A 183 -10.76 18.75 9.01
N PRO A 184 -9.83 19.64 9.40
CA PRO A 184 -10.10 20.66 10.42
C PRO A 184 -11.29 21.58 10.11
N ALA A 185 -11.65 21.72 8.82
CA ALA A 185 -12.80 22.47 8.32
C ALA A 185 -14.10 21.64 8.27
N GLY A 186 -14.06 20.37 8.68
CA GLY A 186 -15.17 19.42 8.57
C GLY A 186 -14.97 18.39 7.45
N ASP A 187 -16.05 17.68 7.13
CA ASP A 187 -16.03 16.64 6.09
C ASP A 187 -15.91 17.26 4.68
N MET A 188 -14.90 16.82 3.93
CA MET A 188 -14.62 17.31 2.57
C MET A 188 -15.81 17.15 1.63
N PHE A 189 -16.56 16.04 1.69
CA PHE A 189 -17.68 15.81 0.80
C PHE A 189 -18.92 16.60 1.20
N GLN A 190 -19.11 16.87 2.49
CA GLN A 190 -20.12 17.83 2.96
C GLN A 190 -19.79 19.22 2.44
N PHE A 191 -18.54 19.66 2.58
CA PHE A 191 -18.06 20.94 2.04
C PHE A 191 -18.35 21.07 0.53
N ILE A 192 -18.05 20.04 -0.27
CA ILE A 192 -18.34 20.07 -1.71
C ILE A 192 -19.86 20.15 -1.98
N GLY A 193 -20.68 19.49 -1.14
CA GLY A 193 -22.14 19.63 -1.17
C GLY A 193 -22.61 21.05 -0.88
N ASP A 194 -22.06 21.68 0.15
CA ASP A 194 -22.38 23.06 0.52
C ASP A 194 -22.00 24.07 -0.58
N VAL A 195 -20.89 23.81 -1.29
CA VAL A 195 -20.50 24.59 -2.47
C VAL A 195 -21.51 24.44 -3.61
N GLU A 196 -21.95 23.21 -3.89
CA GLU A 196 -22.96 22.94 -4.92
C GLU A 196 -24.27 23.69 -4.59
N ASP A 197 -24.72 23.63 -3.34
CA ASP A 197 -25.95 24.29 -2.89
C ASP A 197 -25.82 25.82 -2.93
N ALA A 198 -24.67 26.37 -2.51
CA ALA A 198 -24.43 27.80 -2.55
C ALA A 198 -24.40 28.35 -3.99
N LEU A 199 -23.82 27.59 -4.94
CA LEU A 199 -23.85 27.95 -6.36
C LEU A 199 -25.28 27.90 -6.93
N ARG A 200 -26.06 26.84 -6.63
CA ARG A 200 -27.44 26.71 -7.13
C ARG A 200 -28.39 27.76 -6.54
N ASN A 201 -28.17 28.18 -5.30
CA ASN A 201 -29.01 29.16 -4.62
C ASN A 201 -28.56 30.62 -4.82
N ASN A 202 -27.49 30.86 -5.60
CA ASN A 202 -26.88 32.18 -5.78
C ASN A 202 -26.44 32.84 -4.46
N ASP A 203 -25.99 32.07 -3.47
CA ASP A 203 -25.57 32.58 -2.17
C ASP A 203 -24.08 32.97 -2.18
N ASN A 204 -23.79 34.18 -2.65
CA ASN A 204 -22.43 34.72 -2.69
C ASN A 204 -21.81 34.89 -1.29
N GLN A 205 -22.62 35.07 -0.24
CA GLN A 205 -22.10 35.22 1.12
C GLN A 205 -21.60 33.88 1.65
N GLN A 206 -22.37 32.81 1.43
CA GLN A 206 -21.97 31.45 1.77
C GLN A 206 -20.72 31.02 1.00
N LEU A 207 -20.65 31.27 -0.32
CA LEU A 207 -19.47 30.96 -1.12
C LEU A 207 -18.20 31.63 -0.60
N ASN A 208 -18.28 32.91 -0.23
CA ASN A 208 -17.12 33.63 0.31
C ASN A 208 -16.66 33.09 1.67
N ASN A 209 -17.58 32.61 2.51
CA ASN A 209 -17.22 31.98 3.78
C ASN A 209 -16.51 30.64 3.54
N LEU A 210 -17.03 29.83 2.61
CA LEU A 210 -16.49 28.51 2.25
C LEU A 210 -15.09 28.58 1.61
N LEU A 211 -14.67 29.73 1.05
CA LEU A 211 -13.32 29.86 0.49
C LEU A 211 -12.21 29.62 1.53
N THR A 212 -12.45 29.98 2.80
CA THR A 212 -11.49 29.71 3.88
C THR A 212 -11.41 28.21 4.18
N ASP A 213 -12.55 27.54 4.17
CA ASP A 213 -12.65 26.10 4.39
C ASP A 213 -12.00 25.32 3.23
N ALA A 214 -12.18 25.80 2.00
CA ALA A 214 -11.52 25.27 0.80
C ALA A 214 -9.99 25.27 0.98
N ASP A 215 -9.42 26.36 1.48
CA ASP A 215 -7.98 26.46 1.75
C ASP A 215 -7.52 25.50 2.85
N GLN A 216 -8.32 25.32 3.90
CA GLN A 216 -8.00 24.37 4.97
C GLN A 216 -8.02 22.92 4.47
N ILE A 217 -9.02 22.54 3.66
CA ILE A 217 -9.13 21.20 3.07
C ILE A 217 -7.98 20.94 2.10
N ILE A 218 -7.65 21.91 1.23
CA ILE A 218 -6.52 21.79 0.30
C ILE A 218 -5.19 21.61 1.05
N ASN A 219 -4.97 22.38 2.12
CA ASN A 219 -3.77 22.24 2.95
C ASN A 219 -3.73 20.88 3.65
N HIS A 220 -4.85 20.41 4.20
CA HIS A 220 -4.95 19.09 4.82
C HIS A 220 -4.60 17.95 3.85
N VAL A 221 -5.16 17.98 2.64
CA VAL A 221 -4.85 17.01 1.58
C VAL A 221 -3.38 17.11 1.13
N THR A 222 -2.81 18.31 1.12
CA THR A 222 -1.39 18.53 0.81
C THR A 222 -0.49 17.91 1.89
N ASP A 223 -0.81 18.12 3.17
CA ASP A 223 -0.06 17.58 4.30
C ASP A 223 -0.09 16.04 4.30
N LEU A 224 -1.27 15.47 4.02
CA LEU A 224 -1.45 14.03 3.83
C LEU A 224 -0.59 13.50 2.67
N THR A 225 -0.60 14.20 1.54
CA THR A 225 0.23 13.82 0.38
C THR A 225 1.72 13.90 0.71
N SER A 226 2.15 14.91 1.49
CA SER A 226 3.53 15.02 1.97
C SER A 226 3.91 13.86 2.90
N LYS A 227 3.03 13.47 3.82
CA LYS A 227 3.23 12.33 4.73
C LYS A 227 3.43 11.02 3.96
N LEU A 228 2.67 10.80 2.88
CA LEU A 228 2.90 9.66 1.99
C LEU A 228 4.26 9.75 1.30
N GLY A 229 4.63 10.93 0.83
CA GLY A 229 5.91 11.18 0.17
C GLY A 229 7.13 10.91 1.07
N ASP A 230 7.06 11.30 2.34
CA ASP A 230 8.16 11.10 3.30
C ASP A 230 8.42 9.61 3.60
N ASN A 231 7.40 8.76 3.44
CA ASN A 231 7.46 7.33 3.73
C ASN A 231 7.86 6.46 2.52
N ILE A 232 8.08 7.05 1.34
CA ILE A 232 8.41 6.37 0.06
C ILE A 232 9.84 6.68 -0.38
#